data_AF-A0A7K4M7A3-F1
#
_entry.id   AF-A0A7K4M7A3-F1
#
_cell.length_a   1.000
_cell.length_b   1.000
_cell.length_c   1.000
_cell.angle_alpha   90.00
_cell.angle_beta   90.00
_cell.angle_gamma   90.00
#
_symmetry.space_group_name_H-M   'P 1'
#
loop_
_entity.id
_entity.type
_entity.pdbx_description
1 polymer ?
#
loop_
_entity_poly.entity_id
_entity_poly.type
_entity_poly.pdbx_seq_one_letter_code
_entity_poly.pdbx_strand_id
1 'polypeptide(L)'
;KKSPFPDLPNSSVAETSFSRPGYELKPPASWHPASKDVSLADLFVPLTSITPSNVSPLTVCERDGFKAMLHFSREPAPGRPDVLVMVLSMLSTSAQPIKNIEFQAAVPKTMKIKLQPASGSELPAFSPLLPPAVLSQVLLLANPHK
;
A
#
# COMPACT_ATOMS: atom_id res chain seq x y z
N LYS A 1 -74.17 12.53 28.41
CA LYS A 1 -74.68 12.24 27.05
C LYS A 1 -74.54 10.73 26.80
N LYS A 2 -75.69 10.05 26.70
CA LYS A 2 -75.99 8.81 25.97
C LYS A 2 -74.95 7.65 25.98
N SER A 3 -75.29 6.62 26.75
CA SER A 3 -74.86 5.22 26.65
C SER A 3 -75.61 4.48 25.50
N PRO A 4 -75.63 3.13 25.37
CA PRO A 4 -74.56 2.11 25.23
C PRO A 4 -74.87 1.08 24.09
N PHE A 5 -74.12 -0.05 24.06
CA PHE A 5 -74.38 -1.38 23.40
C PHE A 5 -73.81 -1.65 21.98
N PRO A 6 -73.66 -2.94 21.53
CA PRO A 6 -73.78 -4.25 22.22
C PRO A 6 -72.67 -5.30 21.93
N ASP A 7 -72.79 -6.45 22.60
CA ASP A 7 -72.08 -7.73 22.48
C ASP A 7 -72.23 -8.50 21.13
N LEU A 8 -71.32 -9.47 20.96
CA LEU A 8 -71.06 -10.47 19.90
C LEU A 8 -72.26 -11.25 19.32
N PRO A 9 -72.06 -11.96 18.18
CA PRO A 9 -72.03 -13.42 18.30
C PRO A 9 -71.00 -14.16 17.42
N ASN A 10 -70.76 -15.40 17.86
CA ASN A 10 -69.91 -16.49 17.36
C ASN A 10 -70.47 -17.17 16.08
N SER A 11 -69.59 -17.66 15.18
CA SER A 11 -69.78 -18.82 14.26
C SER A 11 -68.55 -18.93 13.34
N SER A 12 -67.67 -19.91 13.51
CA SER A 12 -67.68 -21.27 12.92
C SER A 12 -67.07 -21.36 11.50
N VAL A 13 -65.95 -22.10 11.46
CA VAL A 13 -65.35 -22.92 10.38
C VAL A 13 -65.27 -22.39 8.94
N ALA A 14 -64.05 -22.24 8.46
CA ALA A 14 -63.61 -22.84 7.20
C ALA A 14 -62.08 -22.93 7.19
N GLU A 15 -61.57 -24.15 7.21
CA GLU A 15 -60.20 -24.44 6.79
C GLU A 15 -60.01 -23.96 5.35
N THR A 16 -58.94 -23.23 5.09
CA THR A 16 -58.29 -23.34 3.78
C THR A 16 -56.81 -23.08 3.95
N SER A 17 -56.05 -24.17 4.02
CA SER A 17 -54.61 -24.19 3.86
C SER A 17 -54.25 -23.60 2.50
N PHE A 18 -53.80 -22.35 2.50
CA PHE A 18 -53.09 -21.76 1.37
C PHE A 18 -51.63 -21.60 1.77
N SER A 19 -50.82 -22.55 1.32
CA SER A 19 -49.36 -22.51 1.37
C SER A 19 -48.85 -21.20 0.77
N ARG A 20 -48.35 -20.29 1.60
CA ARG A 20 -47.63 -19.09 1.14
C ARG A 20 -46.27 -19.54 0.59
N PRO A 21 -45.88 -19.16 -0.63
CA PRO A 21 -44.50 -19.34 -1.07
C PRO A 21 -43.63 -18.45 -0.19
N GLY A 22 -42.71 -19.06 0.54
CA GLY A 22 -41.71 -18.35 1.33
C GLY A 22 -40.90 -17.43 0.43
N TYR A 23 -41.07 -16.12 0.59
CA TYR A 23 -40.06 -15.18 0.15
C TYR A 23 -38.91 -15.28 1.16
N GLU A 24 -37.95 -16.14 0.84
CA GLU A 24 -36.67 -16.15 1.54
C GLU A 24 -35.96 -14.84 1.22
N LEU A 25 -35.95 -13.92 2.19
CA LEU A 25 -35.19 -12.68 2.12
C LEU A 25 -33.70 -13.04 2.10
N LYS A 26 -33.12 -13.09 0.90
CA LYS A 26 -31.69 -13.16 0.66
C LYS A 26 -31.01 -12.04 1.48
N PRO A 27 -30.01 -12.35 2.34
CA PRO A 27 -29.34 -11.32 3.11
C PRO A 27 -28.72 -10.29 2.16
N PRO A 28 -28.76 -8.99 2.49
CA PRO A 28 -28.04 -8.00 1.70
C PRO A 28 -26.57 -8.42 1.67
N ALA A 29 -26.01 -8.50 0.46
CA ALA A 29 -24.59 -8.74 0.25
C ALA A 29 -23.83 -7.84 1.22
N SER A 30 -23.08 -8.44 2.13
CA SER A 30 -22.33 -7.71 3.11
C SER A 30 -21.38 -6.79 2.36
N TRP A 31 -21.63 -5.49 2.41
CA TRP A 31 -20.62 -4.48 2.13
C TRP A 31 -19.64 -4.49 3.29
N HIS A 32 -18.94 -5.61 3.48
CA HIS A 32 -17.64 -5.53 4.13
C HIS A 32 -16.79 -4.75 3.13
N PRO A 33 -16.23 -3.57 3.47
CA PRO A 33 -15.07 -3.13 2.73
C PRO A 33 -14.10 -4.29 2.84
N ALA A 34 -13.88 -4.99 1.72
CA ALA A 34 -12.85 -6.00 1.63
C ALA A 34 -11.64 -5.36 2.27
N SER A 35 -11.16 -5.95 3.37
CA SER A 35 -9.93 -5.53 4.01
C SER A 35 -8.93 -5.41 2.88
N LYS A 36 -8.60 -4.17 2.47
CA LYS A 36 -7.69 -3.95 1.35
C LYS A 36 -6.40 -4.59 1.81
N ASP A 37 -6.10 -5.76 1.27
CA ASP A 37 -4.89 -6.47 1.62
C ASP A 37 -3.73 -5.49 1.44
N VAL A 38 -2.97 -5.31 2.53
CA VAL A 38 -1.75 -4.50 2.58
C VAL A 38 -0.62 -5.32 1.96
N SER A 39 -0.90 -6.07 0.90
CA SER A 39 0.10 -6.84 0.19
C SER A 39 0.80 -5.93 -0.80
N LEU A 40 2.12 -5.96 -0.75
CA LEU A 40 2.99 -5.30 -1.74
C LEU A 40 3.54 -6.29 -2.76
N ALA A 41 3.23 -7.59 -2.65
CA ALA A 41 3.88 -8.66 -3.41
C ALA A 41 3.81 -8.42 -4.93
N ASP A 42 2.64 -8.05 -5.45
CA ASP A 42 2.41 -7.87 -6.88
C ASP A 42 2.67 -6.43 -7.37
N LEU A 43 2.97 -5.49 -6.46
CA LEU A 43 3.16 -4.09 -6.82
C LEU A 43 4.59 -3.84 -7.30
N PHE A 44 4.74 -3.41 -8.56
CA PHE A 44 6.00 -2.99 -9.15
C PHE A 44 5.84 -1.59 -9.74
N VAL A 45 6.83 -0.73 -9.48
CA VAL A 45 6.84 0.67 -9.93
C VAL A 45 8.15 0.91 -10.67
N PRO A 46 8.12 1.05 -12.01
CA PRO A 46 9.33 1.33 -12.78
C PRO A 46 10.02 2.61 -12.31
N LEU A 47 11.35 2.59 -12.22
CA LEU A 47 12.12 3.78 -11.84
C LEU A 47 11.81 4.97 -12.78
N THR A 48 11.58 4.70 -14.07
CA THR A 48 11.30 5.71 -15.11
C THR A 48 9.93 6.37 -14.98
N SER A 49 8.99 5.79 -14.23
CA SER A 49 7.66 6.39 -14.02
C SER A 49 7.58 7.26 -12.76
N ILE A 50 8.66 7.35 -11.98
CA ILE A 50 8.66 8.06 -10.70
C ILE A 50 8.99 9.54 -10.94
N THR A 51 8.08 10.42 -10.55
CA THR A 51 8.36 11.86 -10.47
C THR A 51 8.86 12.19 -9.07
N PRO A 52 10.08 12.75 -8.91
CA PRO A 52 10.58 13.18 -7.61
C PRO A 52 9.71 14.28 -7.00
N SER A 53 9.58 14.26 -5.68
CA SER A 53 8.98 15.35 -4.91
C SER A 53 9.92 16.55 -4.80
N ASN A 54 9.39 17.66 -4.29
CA ASN A 54 10.20 18.85 -4.00
C ASN A 54 10.89 18.79 -2.62
N VAL A 55 10.73 17.68 -1.89
CA VAL A 55 11.36 17.49 -0.57
C VAL A 55 12.82 17.14 -0.78
N SER A 56 13.71 17.75 0.01
CA SER A 56 15.13 17.42 -0.03
C SER A 56 15.37 15.93 0.26
N PRO A 57 16.28 15.26 -0.46
CA PRO A 57 16.58 13.86 -0.21
C PRO A 57 17.09 13.64 1.21
N LEU A 58 16.64 12.55 1.82
CA LEU A 58 17.08 12.16 3.16
C LEU A 58 18.35 11.31 3.07
N THR A 59 19.47 11.78 3.60
CA THR A 59 20.68 10.96 3.74
C THR A 59 20.45 9.88 4.80
N VAL A 60 20.52 8.61 4.40
CA VAL A 60 20.35 7.46 5.32
C VAL A 60 21.69 6.83 5.73
N CYS A 61 22.74 7.01 4.92
CA CYS A 61 24.10 6.60 5.23
C CYS A 61 25.08 7.52 4.51
N GLU A 62 26.12 7.98 5.21
CA GLU A 62 27.24 8.71 4.62
C GLU A 62 28.51 8.36 5.40
N ARG A 63 29.41 7.60 4.76
CA ARG A 63 30.64 7.10 5.39
C ARG A 63 31.68 6.74 4.33
N ASP A 64 32.93 7.10 4.55
CA ASP A 64 34.08 6.70 3.71
C ASP A 64 33.88 7.02 2.21
N GLY A 65 33.22 8.14 1.92
CA GLY A 65 32.88 8.56 0.55
C GLY A 65 31.68 7.83 -0.06
N PHE A 66 31.14 6.79 0.58
CA PHE A 66 29.86 6.19 0.21
C PHE A 66 28.71 7.03 0.76
N LYS A 67 27.72 7.30 -0.08
CA LYS A 67 26.51 8.04 0.31
C LYS A 67 25.27 7.35 -0.23
N ALA A 68 24.29 7.13 0.64
CA ALA A 68 22.98 6.61 0.31
C ALA A 68 21.90 7.61 0.72
N MET A 69 21.02 7.96 -0.20
CA MET A 69 19.98 8.96 -0.03
C MET A 69 18.62 8.41 -0.48
N LEU A 70 17.57 8.79 0.22
CA LEU A 70 16.20 8.45 -0.08
C LEU A 70 15.49 9.67 -0.67
N HIS A 71 15.00 9.51 -1.89
CA HIS A 71 14.20 10.50 -2.61
C HIS A 71 12.74 10.11 -2.51
N PHE A 72 11.88 11.03 -2.09
CA PHE A 72 10.44 10.79 -2.02
C PHE A 72 9.79 11.10 -3.35
N SER A 73 8.86 10.27 -3.81
CA SER A 73 8.03 10.57 -4.97
C SER A 73 7.02 11.67 -4.65
N ARG A 74 6.57 12.38 -5.69
CA ARG A 74 5.45 13.32 -5.57
C ARG A 74 4.13 12.59 -5.42
N GLU A 75 3.89 11.56 -6.23
CA GLU A 75 2.67 10.75 -6.22
C GLU A 75 2.85 9.41 -5.49
N PRO A 76 1.80 8.86 -4.85
CA PRO A 76 1.81 7.50 -4.33
C PRO A 76 1.86 6.46 -5.46
N ALA A 77 1.99 5.18 -5.11
CA ALA A 77 2.03 4.12 -6.11
C ALA A 77 0.70 4.06 -6.92
N PRO A 78 0.75 3.76 -8.23
CA PRO A 78 -0.44 3.69 -9.06
C PRO A 78 -1.51 2.75 -8.50
N GLY A 79 -2.74 3.26 -8.34
CA GLY A 79 -3.86 2.50 -7.77
C GLY A 79 -3.76 2.19 -6.27
N ARG A 80 -2.70 2.65 -5.59
CA ARG A 80 -2.39 2.36 -4.19
C ARG A 80 -2.02 3.64 -3.43
N PRO A 81 -3.03 4.48 -3.08
CA PRO A 81 -2.78 5.75 -2.39
C PRO A 81 -2.18 5.58 -0.98
N ASP A 82 -2.34 4.40 -0.38
CA ASP A 82 -1.76 4.01 0.91
C ASP A 82 -0.27 3.65 0.83
N VAL A 83 0.31 3.61 -0.37
CA VAL A 83 1.69 3.20 -0.62
C VAL A 83 2.52 4.40 -1.06
N LEU A 84 3.48 4.77 -0.21
CA LEU A 84 4.52 5.74 -0.51
C LEU A 84 5.58 5.10 -1.42
N VAL A 85 5.99 5.82 -2.46
CA VAL A 85 7.10 5.43 -3.34
C VAL A 85 8.33 6.26 -2.99
N MET A 86 9.48 5.59 -2.89
CA MET A 86 10.76 6.24 -2.65
C MET A 86 11.82 5.63 -3.56
N VAL A 87 12.85 6.39 -3.87
CA VAL A 87 14.02 5.92 -4.62
C VAL A 87 15.24 6.06 -3.72
N LEU A 88 15.90 4.94 -3.43
CA LEU A 88 17.21 4.93 -2.82
C LEU A 88 18.26 5.13 -3.92
N SER A 89 19.04 6.20 -3.83
CA SER A 89 20.21 6.44 -4.67
C SER A 89 21.48 6.25 -3.86
N MET A 90 22.42 5.49 -4.38
CA MET A 90 23.71 5.21 -3.75
C MET A 90 24.84 5.61 -4.70
N LEU A 91 25.82 6.34 -4.19
CA LEU A 91 26.98 6.81 -4.95
C LEU A 91 28.24 6.75 -4.07
N SER A 92 29.41 6.76 -4.72
CA SER A 92 30.70 6.71 -4.05
C SER A 92 31.64 7.78 -4.61
N THR A 93 32.29 8.52 -3.72
CA THR A 93 33.44 9.38 -4.00
C THR A 93 34.76 8.74 -3.55
N SER A 94 34.75 7.45 -3.19
CA SER A 94 35.95 6.72 -2.78
C SER A 94 36.87 6.39 -3.95
N ALA A 95 38.18 6.42 -3.71
CA ALA A 95 39.18 5.98 -4.69
C ALA A 95 39.15 4.46 -4.92
N GLN A 96 38.47 3.70 -4.06
CA GLN A 96 38.33 2.25 -4.19
C GLN A 96 36.92 1.87 -4.64
N PRO A 97 36.76 0.81 -5.47
CA PRO A 97 35.45 0.30 -5.83
C PRO A 97 34.77 -0.35 -4.62
N ILE A 98 33.44 -0.29 -4.59
CA ILE A 98 32.59 -0.93 -3.58
C ILE A 98 31.78 -2.02 -4.27
N LYS A 99 31.80 -3.23 -3.73
CA LYS A 99 31.11 -4.40 -4.30
C LYS A 99 30.13 -5.00 -3.32
N ASN A 100 29.22 -5.84 -3.82
CA ASN A 100 28.23 -6.56 -3.02
C ASN A 100 27.39 -5.63 -2.15
N ILE A 101 27.00 -4.48 -2.69
CA ILE A 101 26.13 -3.52 -2.03
C ILE A 101 24.75 -4.14 -1.92
N GLU A 102 24.27 -4.28 -0.69
CA GLU A 102 22.92 -4.71 -0.37
C GLU A 102 22.29 -3.71 0.60
N PHE A 103 21.09 -3.25 0.26
CA PHE A 103 20.29 -2.43 1.15
C PHE A 103 19.16 -3.25 1.75
N GLN A 104 19.04 -3.20 3.07
CA GLN A 104 17.97 -3.85 3.81
C GLN A 104 17.25 -2.82 4.67
N ALA A 105 15.95 -3.02 4.84
CA ALA A 105 15.11 -2.14 5.64
C ALA A 105 14.10 -2.96 6.45
N ALA A 106 13.89 -2.53 7.68
CA ALA A 106 12.87 -3.06 8.57
C ALA A 106 11.90 -1.94 8.93
N VAL A 107 10.63 -2.30 9.05
CA VAL A 107 9.56 -1.38 9.44
C VAL A 107 8.75 -1.98 10.59
N PRO A 108 8.01 -1.16 11.36
CA PRO A 108 7.09 -1.67 12.37
C PRO A 108 6.07 -2.64 11.77
N LYS A 109 5.55 -3.57 12.59
CA LYS A 109 4.63 -4.64 12.15
C LYS A 109 3.36 -4.12 11.45
N THR A 110 2.91 -2.92 11.81
CA THR A 110 1.74 -2.27 11.21
C THR A 110 1.99 -1.78 9.79
N MET A 111 3.25 -1.65 9.39
CA MET A 111 3.65 -1.23 8.05
C MET A 111 4.18 -2.42 7.25
N LYS A 112 4.17 -2.27 5.93
CA LYS A 112 4.82 -3.20 5.01
C LYS A 112 5.78 -2.43 4.13
N ILE A 113 6.96 -3.00 3.93
CA ILE A 113 7.95 -2.44 3.00
C ILE A 113 8.30 -3.49 1.95
N LYS A 114 8.44 -3.05 0.70
CA LYS A 114 8.98 -3.85 -0.39
C LYS A 114 10.14 -3.10 -1.01
N LEU A 115 11.27 -3.78 -1.11
CA LEU A 115 12.44 -3.36 -1.87
C LEU A 115 12.36 -4.03 -3.23
N GLN A 116 12.26 -3.26 -4.31
CA GLN A 116 12.40 -3.81 -5.65
C GLN A 116 13.87 -4.11 -5.95
N PRO A 117 14.21 -4.85 -7.02
CA PRO A 117 15.59 -5.06 -7.41
C PRO A 117 16.34 -3.74 -7.60
N ALA A 118 17.57 -3.68 -7.10
CA ALA A 118 18.46 -2.57 -7.37
C ALA A 118 18.95 -2.61 -8.82
N SER A 119 19.39 -1.46 -9.35
CA SER A 119 19.98 -1.38 -10.70
C SER A 119 21.33 -2.11 -10.83
N GLY A 120 21.93 -2.47 -9.70
CA GLY A 120 23.19 -3.20 -9.60
C GLY A 120 23.62 -3.34 -8.13
N SER A 121 24.79 -3.93 -7.92
CA SER A 121 25.35 -4.22 -6.59
C SER A 121 26.79 -3.73 -6.42
N GLU A 122 27.31 -2.95 -7.37
CA GLU A 122 28.69 -2.46 -7.34
C GLU A 122 28.76 -0.99 -7.76
N LEU A 123 29.66 -0.24 -7.13
CA LEU A 123 30.04 1.11 -7.52
C LEU A 123 31.54 1.11 -7.87
N PRO A 124 31.93 1.66 -9.03
CA PRO A 124 33.33 1.78 -9.40
C PRO A 124 34.06 2.79 -8.49
N ALA A 125 35.40 2.78 -8.56
CA ALA A 125 36.20 3.85 -8.00
C ALA A 125 35.80 5.20 -8.62
N PHE A 126 35.76 6.23 -7.79
CA PHE A 126 35.43 7.58 -8.22
C PHE A 126 36.47 8.11 -9.22
N SER A 127 35.98 8.64 -10.33
CA SER A 127 36.78 9.32 -11.34
C SER A 127 36.25 10.74 -11.55
N PRO A 128 37.04 11.78 -11.27
CA PRO A 128 36.64 13.17 -11.52
C PRO A 128 36.35 13.49 -12.98
N LEU A 129 36.79 12.64 -13.92
CA LEU A 129 36.67 12.84 -15.36
C LEU A 129 35.36 12.27 -15.93
N LEU A 130 34.68 11.41 -15.17
CA LEU A 130 33.47 10.73 -15.60
C LEU A 130 32.29 11.19 -14.73
N PRO A 131 31.06 11.15 -15.26
CA PRO A 131 29.88 11.29 -14.43
C PRO A 131 29.90 10.26 -13.29
N PRO A 132 29.52 10.64 -12.06
CA PRO A 132 29.44 9.70 -10.95
C PRO A 132 28.49 8.54 -11.27
N ALA A 133 28.95 7.31 -11.05
CA ALA A 133 28.09 6.14 -11.11
C ALA A 133 27.11 6.16 -9.92
N VAL A 134 25.88 5.73 -10.17
CA VAL A 134 24.81 5.70 -9.17
C VAL A 134 24.09 4.36 -9.25
N LEU A 135 23.88 3.72 -8.10
CA LEU A 135 22.93 2.62 -7.97
C LEU A 135 21.59 3.17 -7.50
N SER A 136 20.51 2.69 -8.11
CA SER A 136 19.15 3.09 -7.76
C SER A 136 18.33 1.88 -7.37
N GLN A 137 17.47 2.03 -6.37
CA GLN A 137 16.54 0.99 -5.95
C GLN A 137 15.20 1.63 -5.58
N VAL A 138 14.10 1.04 -6.02
CA VAL A 138 12.75 1.52 -5.69
C VAL A 138 12.26 0.86 -4.42
N LEU A 139 11.73 1.67 -3.50
CA LEU A 139 11.17 1.25 -2.21
C LEU A 139 9.70 1.62 -2.17
N LEU A 140 8.87 0.67 -1.74
CA LEU A 140 7.44 0.84 -1.56
C LEU A 140 7.10 0.64 -0.09
N LEU A 141 6.49 1.63 0.53
CA LEU A 141 6.11 1.61 1.93
C LEU A 141 4.59 1.77 2.07
N ALA A 142 3.90 0.71 2.47
CA ALA A 142 2.49 0.79 2.86
C ALA A 142 2.38 1.18 4.33
N ASN A 143 1.69 2.28 4.62
CA ASN A 143 1.39 2.72 5.98
C ASN A 143 -0.13 2.89 6.15
N PRO A 144 -0.82 1.97 6.84
CA PRO A 144 -2.28 2.01 6.98
C PRO A 144 -2.81 3.13 7.89
N HIS A 145 -1.93 3.85 8.58
CA HIS A 145 -2.29 4.95 9.50
C HIS A 145 -2.01 6.34 8.91
N LYS A 146 -1.58 6.40 7.65
CA LYS A 146 -1.28 7.65 6.96
C LYS A 146 -2.48 8.16 6.16
#